data_AF-A0A3C0IXB9-F1
#
_entry.id   AF-A0A3C0IXB9-F1
#
_cell.length_a   1.000
_cell.length_b   1.000
_cell.length_c   1.000
_cell.angle_alpha   90.00
_cell.angle_beta   90.00
_cell.angle_gamma   90.00
#
_symmetry.space_group_name_H-M   'P 1'
#
loop_
_entity.id
_entity.type
_entity.pdbx_description
1 polymer ?
#
loop_
_entity_poly.entity_id
_entity_poly.type
_entity_poly.pdbx_seq_one_letter_code
_entity_poly.pdbx_strand_id
1 'polypeptide(L)'
;FRFISDPAAQVAALLAGDVDVFARVTPRSVAQFKGNPRYQVVVSGSRAKTILAINNARKPLNDVRVRRAIAAAIDRKAVIEGAGDGFGVPIGSHYVP
;
A
#
# COMPACT_ATOMS: atom_id res chain seq x y z
N PHE A 1 21.26 0.48 13.22
CA PHE A 1 20.12 0.05 12.38
C PHE A 1 20.00 -1.47 12.48
N ARG A 2 18.80 -2.03 12.69
CA ARG A 2 18.57 -3.48 12.83
C ARG A 2 17.64 -3.96 11.71
N PHE A 3 18.01 -5.04 11.03
CA PHE A 3 17.17 -5.66 10.01
C PHE A 3 16.21 -6.65 10.68
N ILE A 4 14.92 -6.36 10.62
CA ILE A 4 13.85 -7.22 11.12
C ILE A 4 12.89 -7.44 9.96
N SER A 5 12.92 -8.63 9.36
CA SER A 5 12.14 -8.92 8.14
C SER A 5 10.67 -9.17 8.43
N ASP A 6 10.37 -9.76 9.59
CA ASP A 6 9.02 -10.12 9.99
C ASP A 6 8.26 -8.89 10.55
N PRO A 7 7.06 -8.57 10.03
CA PRO A 7 6.29 -7.43 10.49
C PRO A 7 5.85 -7.51 11.96
N ALA A 8 5.51 -8.70 12.47
CA ALA A 8 5.10 -8.85 13.86
C ALA A 8 6.28 -8.63 14.82
N ALA A 9 7.48 -9.08 14.44
CA ALA A 9 8.71 -8.82 15.17
C ALA A 9 9.09 -7.33 15.17
N GLN A 10 8.85 -6.60 14.07
CA GLN A 10 9.07 -5.14 14.02
C GLN A 10 8.19 -4.41 15.05
N VAL A 11 6.93 -4.81 15.13
CA VAL A 11 5.96 -4.27 16.09
C VAL A 11 6.41 -4.55 17.52
N ALA A 12 6.76 -5.80 17.82
CA ALA A 12 7.22 -6.19 19.15
C ALA A 12 8.46 -5.41 19.59
N ALA A 13 9.43 -5.21 18.67
CA ALA A 13 10.63 -4.43 18.95
C ALA A 13 10.31 -2.96 19.29
N LEU A 14 9.37 -2.32 18.60
CA LEU A 14 8.97 -0.94 18.92
C LEU A 14 8.19 -0.87 20.25
N LEU A 15 7.37 -1.87 20.57
CA LEU A 15 6.67 -1.95 21.84
C LEU A 15 7.63 -2.13 23.02
N ALA A 16 8.63 -3.00 22.86
CA ALA A 16 9.70 -3.23 23.82
C ALA A 16 10.63 -2.01 23.99
N GLY A 17 10.72 -1.14 22.99
CA GLY A 17 11.66 -0.01 22.98
C GLY A 17 13.06 -0.39 22.45
N ASP A 18 13.18 -1.53 21.79
CA ASP A 18 14.42 -1.97 21.15
C ASP A 18 14.76 -1.12 19.91
N VAL A 19 13.76 -0.45 19.34
CA VAL A 19 13.88 0.48 18.21
C VAL A 19 13.01 1.71 18.43
N ASP A 20 13.45 2.86 17.91
CA ASP A 20 12.69 4.12 18.02
C ASP A 20 11.70 4.31 16.87
N VAL A 21 12.02 3.80 15.68
CA VAL A 21 11.27 4.03 14.42
C VAL A 21 11.37 2.82 13.50
N PHE A 22 10.29 2.52 12.76
CA PHE A 22 10.35 1.66 11.58
C PHE A 22 9.44 2.20 10.46
N ALA A 23 9.94 2.21 9.22
CA ALA A 23 9.36 3.01 8.13
C ALA A 23 8.32 2.28 7.25
N ARG A 24 8.16 0.95 7.38
CA ARG A 24 7.25 0.14 6.54
C ARG A 24 6.22 -0.59 7.39
N VAL A 25 5.47 0.18 8.19
CA VAL A 25 4.38 -0.35 9.01
C VAL A 25 3.30 -0.90 8.10
N THR A 26 2.84 -2.13 8.36
CA THR A 26 1.69 -2.68 7.64
C THR A 26 0.43 -1.91 8.06
N PRO A 27 -0.52 -1.64 7.13
CA PRO A 27 -1.76 -0.93 7.47
C PRO A 27 -2.49 -1.49 8.70
N ARG A 28 -2.57 -2.81 8.81
CA ARG A 28 -3.20 -3.51 9.96
C ARG A 28 -2.50 -3.24 11.29
N SER A 29 -1.17 -3.15 11.27
CA SER A 29 -0.36 -2.82 12.45
C SER A 29 -0.52 -1.37 12.89
N VAL A 30 -1.01 -0.46 12.05
CA VAL A 30 -1.15 0.96 12.44
C VAL A 30 -2.15 1.13 13.59
N ALA A 31 -3.22 0.34 13.61
CA ALA A 31 -4.28 0.46 14.61
C ALA A 31 -3.77 0.27 16.05
N GLN A 32 -2.75 -0.56 16.28
CA GLN A 32 -2.22 -0.83 17.62
C GLN A 32 -1.40 0.32 18.21
N PHE A 33 -0.93 1.24 17.36
CA PHE A 33 -0.16 2.41 17.78
C PHE A 33 -1.02 3.67 17.83
N LYS A 34 -2.14 3.70 17.10
CA LYS A 34 -3.09 4.82 17.14
C LYS A 34 -3.70 4.94 18.54
N GLY A 35 -3.70 6.15 19.08
CA GLY A 35 -4.31 6.47 20.37
C GLY A 35 -3.42 6.21 21.58
N ASN A 36 -2.24 5.60 21.42
CA ASN A 36 -1.26 5.50 22.50
C ASN A 36 -0.35 6.73 22.50
N PRO A 37 -0.30 7.52 23.59
CA PRO A 37 0.49 8.77 23.65
C PRO A 37 2.01 8.55 23.58
N ARG A 38 2.50 7.31 23.76
CA ARG A 38 3.92 6.96 23.59
C ARG A 38 4.38 7.02 22.14
N TYR A 39 3.46 6.89 21.18
CA TYR A 39 3.80 6.72 19.77
C TYR A 39 3.23 7.84 18.91
N GLN A 40 4.03 8.27 17.94
CA GLN A 40 3.56 9.12 16.85
C GLN A 40 3.38 8.27 15.60
N VAL A 41 2.15 8.23 15.08
CA VAL A 41 1.85 7.60 13.79
C VAL A 41 1.91 8.65 12.70
N VAL A 42 2.93 8.57 11.85
CA VAL A 42 3.09 9.48 10.70
C VAL A 42 2.61 8.78 9.43
N VAL A 43 1.50 9.27 8.86
CA VAL A 43 0.99 8.83 7.55
C VAL A 43 1.22 9.96 6.56
N SER A 44 2.01 9.69 5.52
CA SER A 44 2.33 10.66 4.47
C SER A 44 2.21 10.05 3.09
N GLY A 45 2.03 10.91 2.08
CA GLY A 45 2.03 10.52 0.68
C GLY A 45 3.35 9.84 0.30
N SER A 46 3.25 8.67 -0.32
CA SER A 46 4.40 7.94 -0.83
C SER A 46 4.61 8.23 -2.32
N ARG A 47 5.87 8.16 -2.78
CA ARG A 47 6.18 8.11 -4.22
C ARG A 47 5.95 6.74 -4.85
N ALA A 48 5.58 5.75 -4.04
CA ALA A 48 5.21 4.42 -4.51
C ALA A 48 3.85 4.43 -5.22
N LYS A 49 3.69 3.50 -6.15
CA LYS A 49 2.44 3.28 -6.88
C LYS A 49 2.27 1.81 -7.20
N THR A 50 1.02 1.37 -7.19
CA THR A 50 0.63 0.04 -7.66
C THR A 50 0.00 0.22 -9.04
N ILE A 51 0.50 -0.53 -10.03
CA ILE A 51 0.03 -0.46 -11.42
C ILE A 51 -0.29 -1.88 -11.90
N LEU A 52 -1.45 -2.04 -12.54
CA LEU A 52 -1.73 -3.22 -13.36
C LEU A 52 -1.13 -3.00 -14.75
N ALA A 53 0.00 -3.65 -15.02
CA ALA A 53 0.59 -3.66 -16.35
C ALA A 53 -0.05 -4.77 -17.21
N ILE A 54 -0.39 -4.44 -18.46
CA ILE A 54 -1.00 -5.37 -19.40
C ILE A 54 0.00 -5.68 -20.51
N ASN A 55 0.23 -6.96 -20.78
CA ASN A 55 1.03 -7.39 -21.92
C ASN A 55 0.20 -7.28 -23.22
N ASN A 56 0.40 -6.18 -23.94
CA ASN A 56 -0.31 -5.87 -25.18
C ASN A 56 0.03 -6.81 -26.35
N ALA A 57 1.05 -7.67 -26.25
CA ALA A 57 1.39 -8.61 -27.32
C ALA A 57 0.55 -9.90 -27.28
N ARG A 58 -0.16 -10.16 -26.16
CA ARG A 58 -0.95 -11.39 -25.97
C ARG A 58 -2.41 -11.15 -26.37
N LYS A 59 -2.98 -12.02 -27.20
CA LYS A 59 -4.44 -12.03 -27.46
C LYS A 59 -5.20 -12.48 -26.20
N PRO A 60 -6.37 -11.88 -25.85
CA PRO A 60 -7.06 -10.76 -26.51
C PRO A 60 -6.63 -9.37 -26.00
N LEU A 61 -5.62 -9.29 -25.13
CA LEU A 61 -5.13 -8.03 -24.52
C LEU A 61 -4.45 -7.09 -25.54
N ASN A 62 -4.13 -7.58 -26.73
CA ASN A 62 -3.66 -6.78 -27.85
C ASN A 62 -4.74 -5.81 -28.40
N ASP A 63 -6.03 -6.09 -28.21
CA ASP A 63 -7.12 -5.18 -28.58
C ASP A 63 -7.27 -4.05 -27.53
N VAL A 64 -7.20 -2.79 -27.98
CA VAL A 64 -7.36 -1.62 -27.10
C VAL A 64 -8.75 -1.56 -26.44
N ARG A 65 -9.80 -2.06 -27.10
CA ARG A 65 -11.16 -2.10 -26.56
C ARG A 65 -11.24 -3.03 -25.36
N VAL A 66 -10.56 -4.17 -25.40
CA VAL A 66 -10.46 -5.12 -24.28
C VAL A 66 -9.75 -4.46 -23.10
N ARG A 67 -8.64 -3.75 -23.33
CA ARG A 67 -7.90 -3.06 -22.26
C ARG A 67 -8.72 -1.93 -21.63
N ARG A 68 -9.47 -1.18 -22.43
CA ARG A 68 -10.40 -0.14 -21.95
C ARG A 68 -11.52 -0.75 -21.11
N ALA A 69 -12.09 -1.88 -21.54
CA ALA A 69 -13.11 -2.61 -20.78
C ALA A 69 -12.56 -3.08 -19.42
N ILE A 70 -11.35 -3.65 -19.37
CA ILE A 70 -10.69 -4.03 -18.11
C ILE A 70 -10.51 -2.81 -17.21
N ALA A 71 -9.99 -1.70 -17.74
CA ALA A 71 -9.75 -0.49 -16.96
C ALA A 71 -11.03 0.15 -16.39
N ALA A 72 -12.16 0.01 -17.10
CA ALA A 72 -13.49 0.45 -16.67
C ALA A 72 -14.13 -0.50 -15.65
N ALA A 73 -13.83 -1.80 -15.73
CA ALA A 73 -14.36 -2.81 -14.81
C ALA A 73 -13.69 -2.80 -13.43
N ILE A 74 -12.51 -2.19 -13.29
CA ILE A 74 -11.79 -2.13 -12.02
C ILE A 74 -12.37 -1.01 -11.13
N ASP A 75 -13.00 -1.43 -10.03
CA ASP A 75 -13.31 -0.52 -8.92
C ASP A 75 -12.05 -0.26 -8.09
N ARG A 76 -11.45 0.91 -8.33
CA ARG A 76 -10.23 1.35 -7.64
C ARG A 76 -10.45 1.55 -6.13
N LYS A 77 -11.65 1.94 -5.70
CA LYS A 77 -11.96 2.14 -4.28
C LYS A 77 -12.03 0.78 -3.57
N ALA A 78 -12.74 -0.18 -4.16
CA ALA A 78 -12.80 -1.54 -3.62
C ALA A 78 -11.42 -2.21 -3.52
N VAL A 79 -10.54 -1.99 -4.51
CA VAL A 79 -9.16 -2.48 -4.45
C VAL A 79 -8.37 -1.84 -3.31
N ILE A 80 -8.46 -0.52 -3.13
CA ILE A 80 -7.75 0.18 -2.05
C ILE A 80 -8.26 -0.28 -0.68
N GLU A 81 -9.57 -0.42 -0.53
CA GLU A 81 -10.18 -0.89 0.71
C GLU A 81 -9.75 -2.32 1.04
N GLY A 82 -9.89 -3.24 0.09
CA GLY A 82 -9.63 -4.67 0.34
C GLY A 82 -8.16 -5.05 0.40
N ALA A 83 -7.30 -4.42 -0.42
CA ALA A 83 -5.88 -4.80 -0.51
C ALA A 83 -4.95 -3.84 0.25
N GLY A 84 -5.34 -2.57 0.42
CA GLY A 84 -4.57 -1.56 1.12
C GLY A 84 -5.07 -1.26 2.54
N ASP A 85 -6.13 -1.94 3.00
CA ASP A 85 -6.86 -1.62 4.24
C ASP A 85 -7.22 -0.11 4.31
N GLY A 86 -7.62 0.47 3.17
CA GLY A 86 -7.96 1.89 3.02
C GLY A 86 -6.74 2.83 2.84
N PHE A 87 -5.51 2.34 2.95
CA PHE A 87 -4.30 3.15 2.71
C PHE A 87 -3.95 3.21 1.23
N GLY A 88 -4.50 4.21 0.56
CA GLY A 88 -4.16 4.52 -0.82
C GLY A 88 -5.05 5.61 -1.38
N VAL A 89 -4.61 6.22 -2.47
CA VAL A 89 -5.41 7.17 -3.24
C VAL A 89 -5.47 6.71 -4.69
N PRO A 90 -6.65 6.75 -5.33
CA PRO A 90 -6.74 6.49 -6.76
C PRO A 90 -5.89 7.50 -7.53
N ILE A 91 -5.04 7.02 -8.43
CA ILE A 91 -4.24 7.86 -9.34
C ILE A 91 -4.81 7.79 -10.76
N GLY A 92 -4.93 8.94 -11.41
CA GLY A 92 -5.38 9.06 -12.80
C GLY A 92 -4.25 8.98 -13.83
N SER A 93 -2.99 9.00 -13.38
CA SER A 93 -1.80 8.93 -14.23
C SER A 93 -0.74 8.01 -13.61
N HIS A 94 0.38 7.81 -14.30
CA HIS A 94 1.55 7.10 -13.76
C HIS A 94 2.37 7.92 -12.75
N TYR A 95 1.98 9.17 -12.52
CA TYR A 95 2.60 10.07 -11.55
C TYR A 95 1.80 10.06 -10.25
N VAL A 96 2.52 10.14 -9.12
CA VAL A 96 1.89 10.31 -7.81
C VAL A 96 1.45 11.78 -7.64
N PRO A 97 0.29 12.07 -7.03
CA PRO A 97 -0.14 13.45 -6.77
C PRO A 97 0.84 14.23 -5.89
#